data_AF-A0AAC9RHY6-F1
#
_entry.id   AF-A0AAC9RHY6-F1
#
_cell.length_a   1.000
_cell.length_b   1.000
_cell.length_c   1.000
_cell.angle_alpha   90.00
_cell.angle_beta   90.00
_cell.angle_gamma   90.00
#
_symmetry.space_group_name_H-M   'P 1'
#
loop_
_entity.id
_entity.type
_entity.pdbx_description
1 polymer ?
#
loop_
_entity_poly.entity_id
_entity_poly.type
_entity_poly.pdbx_seq_one_letter_code
_entity_poly.pdbx_strand_id
1 'polypeptide(L)'
;MIKFDEKEINWAVRKFERIVRDIDNIDSIEDEDYKDYLDGIDTETYDNMLKVIESDFDKINSNEDINEAFIEGLIWGVGGMWVWLDNRDSVEFVRELLGNVVDEEYFTLYEKILNKFEFESEDGEDGEEDV
;
A
#
# COMPACT_ATOMS: atom_id res chain seq x y z
N MET A 1 -9.60 9.02 -6.32
CA MET A 1 -9.58 7.55 -6.47
C MET A 1 -8.50 7.13 -7.46
N ILE A 2 -7.61 6.21 -7.07
CA ILE A 2 -6.56 5.67 -7.96
C ILE A 2 -7.16 4.52 -8.78
N LYS A 3 -6.80 4.41 -10.07
CA LYS A 3 -7.22 3.29 -10.91
C LYS A 3 -6.10 2.25 -11.03
N PHE A 4 -6.45 1.01 -10.71
CA PHE A 4 -5.55 -0.13 -10.77
C PHE A 4 -5.97 -1.07 -11.90
N ASP A 5 -5.00 -1.68 -12.58
CA ASP A 5 -5.31 -2.72 -13.54
C ASP A 5 -5.52 -4.08 -12.84
N GLU A 6 -6.02 -5.05 -13.59
CA GLU A 6 -6.33 -6.38 -13.07
C GLU A 6 -5.08 -7.10 -12.52
N LYS A 7 -3.90 -6.86 -13.10
CA LYS A 7 -2.65 -7.51 -12.70
C LYS A 7 -2.19 -6.98 -11.35
N GLU A 8 -2.22 -5.67 -11.18
CA GLU A 8 -1.91 -4.96 -9.93
C GLU A 8 -2.84 -5.38 -8.79
N ILE A 9 -4.15 -5.41 -9.06
CA ILE A 9 -5.15 -5.81 -8.07
C ILE A 9 -4.92 -7.26 -7.64
N ASN A 10 -4.78 -8.19 -8.60
CA ASN A 10 -4.55 -9.59 -8.29
C ASN A 10 -3.26 -9.82 -7.50
N TRP A 11 -2.21 -9.06 -7.82
CA TRP A 11 -0.96 -9.12 -7.09
C TRP A 11 -1.13 -8.66 -5.65
N ALA A 12 -1.75 -7.48 -5.45
CA ALA A 12 -1.96 -6.89 -4.13
C ALA A 12 -2.85 -7.77 -3.24
N VAL A 13 -3.97 -8.25 -3.77
CA VAL A 13 -4.90 -9.12 -3.02
C VAL A 13 -4.20 -10.40 -2.56
N ARG A 14 -3.36 -11.03 -3.40
CA ARG A 14 -2.57 -12.19 -2.97
C ARG A 14 -1.56 -11.88 -1.87
N LYS A 15 -0.98 -10.67 -1.87
CA LYS A 15 -0.11 -10.23 -0.78
C LYS A 15 -0.92 -10.03 0.50
N PHE A 16 -2.08 -9.37 0.41
CA PHE A 16 -2.99 -9.18 1.55
C PHE A 16 -3.42 -10.52 2.14
N GLU A 17 -3.90 -11.47 1.33
CA GLU A 17 -4.29 -12.81 1.77
C GLU A 17 -3.16 -13.52 2.52
N ARG A 18 -1.93 -13.41 2.01
CA ARG A 18 -0.76 -13.96 2.68
C ARG A 18 -0.51 -13.28 4.01
N ILE A 19 -0.46 -11.95 4.04
CA ILE A 19 -0.16 -11.17 5.25
C ILE A 19 -1.20 -11.43 6.33
N VAL A 20 -2.49 -11.35 6.01
CA VAL A 20 -3.60 -11.64 6.93
C VAL A 20 -3.47 -13.05 7.51
N ARG A 21 -3.24 -14.06 6.65
CA ARG A 21 -3.07 -15.44 7.10
C ARG A 21 -1.84 -15.59 8.00
N ASP A 22 -0.74 -14.94 7.66
CA ASP A 22 0.51 -15.03 8.39
C ASP A 22 0.38 -14.31 9.76
N ILE A 23 -0.37 -13.20 9.85
CA ILE A 23 -0.78 -12.56 11.13
C ILE A 23 -1.64 -13.51 11.97
N ASP A 24 -2.69 -14.11 11.38
CA ASP A 24 -3.59 -15.03 12.09
C ASP A 24 -2.86 -16.27 12.66
N ASN A 25 -1.67 -16.58 12.14
CA ASN A 25 -0.85 -17.72 12.53
C ASN A 25 0.56 -17.29 12.96
N ILE A 26 0.71 -16.09 13.51
CA ILE A 26 2.02 -15.48 13.79
C ILE A 26 2.94 -16.35 14.67
N ASP A 27 2.36 -17.07 15.63
CA ASP A 27 3.08 -18.00 16.51
C ASP A 27 3.80 -19.14 15.75
N SER A 28 3.36 -19.43 14.52
CA SER A 28 3.93 -20.49 13.67
C SER A 28 5.10 -20.03 12.78
N ILE A 29 5.38 -18.73 12.74
CA ILE A 29 6.45 -18.15 11.91
C ILE A 29 7.79 -18.29 12.66
N GLU A 30 8.83 -18.77 11.98
CA GLU A 30 10.16 -18.93 12.60
C GLU A 30 11.07 -17.71 12.40
N ASP A 31 10.80 -16.90 11.38
CA ASP A 31 11.56 -15.70 11.04
C ASP A 31 11.14 -14.55 11.96
N GLU A 32 11.97 -14.22 12.95
CA GLU A 32 11.70 -13.18 13.94
C GLU A 32 11.65 -11.77 13.32
N ASP A 33 12.47 -11.47 12.30
CA ASP A 33 12.42 -10.17 11.62
C ASP A 33 11.09 -10.02 10.86
N TYR A 34 10.61 -11.12 10.25
CA TYR A 34 9.31 -11.12 9.59
C TYR A 34 8.15 -11.06 10.59
N LYS A 35 8.27 -11.70 11.75
CA LYS A 35 7.29 -11.57 12.85
C LYS A 35 7.19 -10.14 13.34
N ASP A 36 8.32 -9.50 13.65
CA ASP A 36 8.36 -8.11 14.09
C ASP A 36 7.69 -7.17 13.07
N TYR A 37 7.90 -7.44 11.77
CA TYR A 37 7.18 -6.75 10.71
C TYR A 37 5.66 -6.95 10.78
N LEU A 38 5.19 -8.19 10.93
CA LEU A 38 3.76 -8.49 10.99
C LEU A 38 3.10 -7.94 12.26
N ASP A 39 3.78 -7.99 13.42
CA ASP A 39 3.33 -7.39 14.67
C ASP A 39 3.28 -5.85 14.59
N GLY A 40 4.06 -5.25 13.69
CA GLY A 40 4.02 -3.83 13.40
C GLY A 40 2.81 -3.37 12.58
N ILE A 41 2.06 -4.31 11.99
CA ILE A 41 0.83 -4.00 11.25
C ILE A 41 -0.31 -3.82 12.25
N ASP A 42 -0.90 -2.62 12.26
CA ASP A 42 -1.99 -2.31 13.17
C ASP A 42 -3.34 -2.93 12.75
N THR A 43 -4.29 -2.89 13.67
CA THR A 43 -5.63 -3.46 13.45
C THR A 43 -6.37 -2.77 12.30
N GLU A 44 -6.17 -1.47 12.11
CA GLU A 44 -6.84 -0.72 11.03
C GLU A 44 -6.33 -1.18 9.66
N THR A 45 -5.02 -1.34 9.50
CA THR A 45 -4.40 -1.87 8.28
C THR A 45 -4.87 -3.30 8.01
N TYR A 46 -4.91 -4.15 9.05
CA TYR A 46 -5.42 -5.51 8.96
C TYR A 46 -6.89 -5.54 8.50
N ASP A 47 -7.76 -4.74 9.12
CA ASP A 47 -9.17 -4.65 8.77
C ASP A 47 -9.38 -4.12 7.34
N ASN A 48 -8.55 -3.17 6.89
CA ASN A 48 -8.56 -2.66 5.52
C ASN A 48 -8.19 -3.76 4.51
N MET A 49 -7.14 -4.55 4.79
CA MET A 49 -6.76 -5.68 3.95
C MET A 49 -7.88 -6.73 3.88
N LEU A 50 -8.50 -7.08 5.01
CA LEU A 50 -9.64 -7.99 5.06
C LEU A 50 -10.83 -7.47 4.25
N LYS A 51 -11.20 -6.20 4.45
CA LYS A 51 -12.30 -5.55 3.73
C LYS A 51 -12.10 -5.63 2.22
N VAL A 52 -10.86 -5.48 1.75
CA VAL A 52 -10.51 -5.64 0.32
C VAL A 52 -10.65 -7.09 -0.12
N ILE A 53 -10.08 -8.05 0.63
CA ILE A 53 -10.14 -9.49 0.31
C ILE A 53 -11.59 -9.97 0.20
N GLU A 54 -12.47 -9.49 1.09
CA GLU A 54 -13.89 -9.87 1.13
C GLU A 54 -14.75 -9.12 0.09
N SER A 55 -14.19 -8.12 -0.59
CA SER A 55 -14.91 -7.32 -1.58
C SER A 55 -14.86 -7.93 -2.98
N ASP A 56 -15.83 -7.55 -3.82
CA ASP A 56 -15.75 -7.88 -5.26
C ASP A 56 -14.61 -7.09 -5.90
N PHE A 57 -13.76 -7.76 -6.70
CA PHE A 57 -12.61 -7.16 -7.38
C PHE A 57 -12.96 -5.86 -8.15
N ASP A 58 -14.14 -5.83 -8.79
CA ASP A 58 -14.62 -4.66 -9.55
C ASP A 58 -14.89 -3.42 -8.66
N LYS A 59 -15.09 -3.60 -7.35
CA LYS A 59 -15.34 -2.52 -6.40
C LYS A 59 -14.09 -1.69 -6.12
N ILE A 60 -12.89 -2.26 -6.22
CA ILE A 60 -11.63 -1.55 -5.94
C ILE A 60 -11.49 -0.31 -6.83
N ASN A 61 -11.98 -0.37 -8.08
CA ASN A 61 -11.96 0.76 -9.00
C ASN A 61 -13.27 1.55 -9.07
N SER A 62 -14.33 1.17 -8.35
CA SER A 62 -15.65 1.79 -8.49
C SER A 62 -16.28 2.26 -7.18
N ASN A 63 -15.68 1.91 -6.05
CA ASN A 63 -16.12 2.30 -4.71
C ASN A 63 -14.96 2.98 -3.97
N GLU A 64 -15.20 4.18 -3.45
CA GLU A 64 -14.20 5.01 -2.79
C GLU A 64 -13.68 4.39 -1.50
N ASP A 65 -14.57 3.97 -0.61
CA ASP A 65 -14.21 3.32 0.66
C ASP A 65 -13.39 2.02 0.49
N ILE A 66 -13.58 1.30 -0.62
CA ILE A 66 -12.80 0.09 -0.94
C ILE A 66 -11.46 0.48 -1.60
N ASN A 67 -11.45 1.50 -2.45
CA ASN A 67 -10.23 2.02 -3.05
C ASN A 67 -9.27 2.56 -1.98
N GLU A 68 -9.80 3.28 -1.00
CA GLU A 68 -9.02 3.80 0.13
C GLU A 68 -8.48 2.66 0.99
N ALA A 69 -9.31 1.68 1.36
CA ALA A 69 -8.85 0.49 2.09
C ALA A 69 -7.76 -0.29 1.32
N PHE A 70 -7.87 -0.36 -0.01
CA PHE A 70 -6.84 -0.96 -0.87
C PHE A 70 -5.53 -0.19 -0.83
N ILE A 71 -5.58 1.14 -0.89
CA ILE A 71 -4.39 2.00 -0.82
C ILE A 71 -3.75 1.91 0.57
N GLU A 72 -4.51 2.03 1.65
CA GLU A 72 -4.01 1.93 3.03
C GLU A 72 -3.35 0.56 3.28
N GLY A 73 -3.99 -0.52 2.83
CA GLY A 73 -3.43 -1.87 2.90
C GLY A 73 -2.10 -1.99 2.15
N LEU A 74 -1.93 -1.31 1.01
CA LEU A 74 -0.66 -1.30 0.29
C LEU A 74 0.43 -0.53 1.04
N ILE A 75 0.12 0.68 1.48
CA ILE A 75 1.07 1.60 2.13
C ILE A 75 1.64 0.95 3.39
N TRP A 76 0.76 0.48 4.26
CA TRP A 76 1.12 0.00 5.59
C TRP A 76 1.37 -1.50 5.65
N GLY A 77 0.68 -2.26 4.79
CA GLY A 77 0.72 -3.71 4.83
C GLY A 77 1.76 -4.36 3.91
N VAL A 78 2.26 -3.68 2.87
CA VAL A 78 3.07 -4.33 1.83
C VAL A 78 4.48 -3.76 1.73
N GLY A 79 5.46 -4.54 2.19
CA GLY A 79 6.87 -4.39 1.83
C GLY A 79 7.46 -3.03 2.19
N GLY A 80 7.01 -2.45 3.32
CA GLY A 80 7.52 -1.17 3.83
C GLY A 80 7.28 0.01 2.89
N MET A 81 6.24 -0.02 2.05
CA MET A 81 5.96 1.04 1.08
C MET A 81 5.86 2.43 1.74
N TRP A 82 5.31 2.49 2.96
CA TRP A 82 5.27 3.71 3.78
C TRP A 82 6.64 4.37 3.98
N VAL A 83 7.73 3.60 4.08
CA VAL A 83 9.09 4.14 4.28
C VAL A 83 9.51 5.01 3.11
N TRP A 84 9.24 4.54 1.89
CA TRP A 84 9.61 5.26 0.67
C TRP A 84 8.69 6.46 0.45
N LEU A 85 7.40 6.29 0.74
CA LEU A 85 6.40 7.37 0.64
C LEU A 85 6.71 8.53 1.60
N ASP A 86 7.09 8.24 2.85
CA ASP A 86 7.41 9.28 3.85
C ASP A 86 8.64 10.10 3.44
N ASN A 87 9.61 9.45 2.79
CA ASN A 87 10.79 10.13 2.24
C ASN A 87 10.56 10.76 0.85
N ARG A 88 9.39 10.52 0.23
CA ARG A 88 9.09 10.86 -1.17
C ARG A 88 10.18 10.40 -2.12
N ASP A 89 10.71 9.20 -1.89
CA ASP A 89 11.78 8.64 -2.69
C ASP A 89 11.28 8.36 -4.12
N SER A 90 12.10 8.63 -5.15
CA SER A 90 11.67 8.36 -6.52
C SER A 90 11.51 6.86 -6.79
N VAL A 91 10.63 6.50 -7.72
CA VAL A 91 10.42 5.11 -8.13
C VAL A 91 11.73 4.48 -8.62
N GLU A 92 12.58 5.22 -9.33
CA GLU A 92 13.90 4.76 -9.77
C GLU A 92 14.83 4.45 -8.59
N PHE A 93 14.87 5.30 -7.56
CA PHE A 93 15.72 5.07 -6.39
C PHE A 93 15.28 3.81 -5.63
N VAL A 94 13.99 3.68 -5.36
CA VAL A 94 13.44 2.49 -4.68
C VAL A 94 13.69 1.23 -5.51
N ARG A 95 13.56 1.33 -6.84
CA ARG A 95 13.86 0.22 -7.77
C ARG A 95 15.33 -0.16 -7.79
N GLU A 96 16.25 0.79 -7.70
CA GLU A 96 17.68 0.49 -7.60
C GLU A 96 18.04 -0.21 -6.27
N LEU A 97 17.37 0.17 -5.18
CA LEU A 97 17.58 -0.44 -3.85
C LEU A 97 17.00 -1.85 -3.75
N LEU A 98 15.73 -2.02 -4.13
CA LEU A 98 15.01 -3.28 -3.96
C LEU A 98 15.25 -4.24 -5.13
N GLY A 99 15.50 -3.73 -6.34
CA GLY A 99 15.82 -4.53 -7.51
C GLY A 99 14.91 -5.74 -7.69
N ASN A 100 15.51 -6.93 -7.71
CA ASN A 100 14.82 -8.22 -7.90
C ASN A 100 14.22 -8.82 -6.60
N VAL A 101 14.22 -8.08 -5.49
CA VAL A 101 13.64 -8.54 -4.21
C VAL A 101 12.12 -8.42 -4.22
N VAL A 102 11.57 -7.48 -5.00
CA VAL A 102 10.14 -7.26 -5.14
C VAL A 102 9.70 -7.40 -6.60
N ASP A 103 8.41 -7.65 -6.80
CA ASP A 103 7.80 -7.83 -8.12
C ASP A 103 7.57 -6.46 -8.80
N GLU A 104 7.44 -6.43 -10.14
CA GLU A 104 7.22 -5.19 -10.91
C GLU A 104 5.97 -4.43 -10.46
N GLU A 105 4.92 -5.15 -10.08
CA GLU A 105 3.66 -4.59 -9.59
C GLU A 105 3.85 -3.74 -8.34
N TYR A 106 4.86 -4.04 -7.51
CA TYR A 106 5.19 -3.20 -6.36
C TYR A 106 5.53 -1.78 -6.81
N PHE A 107 6.36 -1.64 -7.85
CA PHE A 107 6.81 -0.36 -8.35
C PHE A 107 5.70 0.40 -9.08
N THR A 108 4.85 -0.28 -9.85
CA THR A 108 3.73 0.38 -10.54
C THR A 108 2.68 0.88 -9.54
N LEU A 109 2.42 0.11 -8.47
CA LEU A 109 1.54 0.52 -7.38
C LEU A 109 2.13 1.69 -6.58
N TYR A 110 3.42 1.60 -6.23
CA TYR A 110 4.15 2.68 -5.55
C TYR A 110 4.09 3.99 -6.34
N GLU A 111 4.38 3.95 -7.64
CA GLU A 111 4.32 5.12 -8.52
C GLU A 111 2.93 5.78 -8.51
N LYS A 112 1.86 4.98 -8.60
CA LYS A 112 0.49 5.51 -8.60
C LYS A 112 0.13 6.17 -7.27
N ILE A 113 0.56 5.59 -6.16
CA ILE A 113 0.30 6.11 -4.82
C ILE A 113 1.13 7.37 -4.56
N LEU A 114 2.42 7.36 -4.91
CA LEU A 114 3.30 8.52 -4.80
C LEU A 114 2.73 9.73 -5.57
N ASN A 115 2.33 9.52 -6.83
CA ASN A 115 1.71 10.57 -7.64
C ASN A 115 0.47 11.16 -6.97
N LYS A 116 -0.39 10.34 -6.33
CA LYS A 116 -1.58 10.86 -5.62
C LYS A 116 -1.18 11.87 -4.54
N PHE A 117 -0.16 11.58 -3.74
CA PHE A 117 0.28 12.43 -2.63
C PHE A 117 1.07 13.68 -3.09
N GLU A 118 1.70 13.64 -4.27
CA GLU A 118 2.35 14.81 -4.84
C GLU A 118 1.32 15.86 -5.32
N PHE A 119 0.24 15.43 -5.97
CA PHE A 119 -0.83 16.33 -6.41
C PHE A 119 -1.64 16.95 -5.25
N GLU A 120 -1.79 16.26 -4.12
CA GLU A 120 -2.47 16.82 -2.94
C GLU A 120 -1.64 17.91 -2.23
N SER A 121 -0.33 18.03 -2.51
CA SER A 121 0.53 19.09 -1.97
C SER A 121 0.61 20.37 -2.81
N GLU A 122 0.14 20.37 -4.06
CA GLU A 122 0.21 21.55 -4.94
C GLU A 122 -1.02 22.48 -4.84
N ASP A 123 -2.14 22.04 -4.26
CA ASP A 123 -3.37 22.85 -4.11
C ASP A 123 -3.41 23.69 -2.79
N GLY A 124 -2.28 23.86 -2.11
CA GLY A 124 -2.18 24.42 -0.75
C GLY A 124 -1.62 25.84 -0.60
N GLU A 125 -1.17 26.50 -1.66
CA GLU A 125 -0.68 27.89 -1.61
C GLU A 125 -1.45 28.77 -2.61
N ASP A 126 -2.55 29.37 -2.17
CA ASP A 126 -2.94 30.71 -2.62
C ASP A 126 -3.99 31.30 -1.65
N GLY A 127 -3.49 32.16 -0.77
CA GLY A 127 -4.27 32.91 0.20
C GLY A 127 -3.43 34.02 0.80
N GLU A 128 -2.88 34.89 -0.06
CA GLU A 128 -2.43 36.23 0.32
C GLU A 128 -3.52 36.90 1.18
N GLU A 129 -3.22 37.14 2.45
CA GLU A 129 -3.92 38.16 3.25
C GLU A 129 -2.95 39.32 3.48
N ASP A 130 -2.88 40.21 2.50
CA ASP A 130 -2.45 41.59 2.70
C ASP A 130 -3.57 42.34 3.45
N VAL A 131 -3.38 42.59 4.75
CA VAL A 131 -4.04 43.66 5.53
C VAL A 131 -3.13 44.24 6.60
#